data_AF-L1IYG6-F1
#
_entry.id   AF-L1IYG6-F1
#
_cell.length_a   1.000
_cell.length_b   1.000
_cell.length_c   1.000
_cell.angle_alpha   90.00
_cell.angle_beta   90.00
_cell.angle_gamma   90.00
#
_symmetry.space_group_name_H-M   'P 1'
#
loop_
_entity.id
_entity.type
_entity.pdbx_description
1 polymer ?
#
loop_
_entity_poly.entity_id
_entity_poly.type
_entity_poly.pdbx_seq_one_letter_code
_entity_poly.pdbx_strand_id
1 'polypeptide(L)'
;VDPIALDIPTYFEIIKHPMDLGTVRSKLISGSYKDINAFAADVRLTFDNAMLFNPVGHWVHEMAKNLKSFFESNFQEHLSRTGKKQS
;
A
#
# COMPACT_ATOMS: atom_id res chain seq x y z
N VAL A 1 1.15 3.71 11.48
CA VAL A 1 2.55 4.07 11.82
C VAL A 1 2.51 5.35 12.63
N ASP A 2 3.30 5.45 13.71
CA ASP A 2 3.40 6.67 14.52
C ASP A 2 4.80 7.29 14.32
N PRO A 3 4.93 8.30 13.44
CA PRO A 3 6.22 8.93 13.15
C PRO A 3 6.82 9.70 14.33
N ILE A 4 6.01 10.13 15.30
CA ILE A 4 6.49 10.81 16.51
C ILE A 4 7.16 9.78 17.42
N ALA A 5 6.54 8.62 17.60
CA ALA A 5 7.14 7.51 18.34
C ALA A 5 8.41 6.94 17.66
N LEU A 6 8.57 7.17 16.36
CA LEU A 6 9.74 6.74 15.57
C LEU A 6 10.83 7.83 15.42
N ASP A 7 10.66 9.00 16.04
CA ASP A 7 11.57 10.15 15.94
C ASP A 7 11.82 10.62 14.50
N ILE A 8 10.76 10.68 13.69
CA ILE A 8 10.80 11.12 12.29
C ILE A 8 9.93 12.38 12.13
N PRO A 9 10.37 13.55 12.65
CA PRO A 9 9.54 14.75 12.71
C PRO A 9 9.12 15.28 11.33
N THR A 10 9.92 15.03 10.30
CA THR A 10 9.68 15.48 8.92
C THR A 10 8.80 14.52 8.11
N TYR A 11 8.36 13.39 8.69
CA TYR A 11 7.61 12.37 7.93
C TYR A 11 6.34 12.94 7.29
N PHE A 12 5.56 13.72 8.05
CA PHE A 12 4.32 14.33 7.56
C PHE A 12 4.55 15.57 6.68
N GLU A 13 5.77 16.11 6.65
CA GLU A 13 6.14 17.16 5.70
C GLU A 13 6.28 16.59 4.28
N ILE A 14 6.73 15.34 4.17
CA ILE A 14 6.93 14.64 2.90
C ILE A 14 5.69 13.82 2.52
N ILE A 15 5.17 13.03 3.45
CA ILE A 15 4.05 12.10 3.23
C ILE A 15 2.72 12.76 3.60
N LYS A 16 1.94 13.10 2.57
CA LYS A 16 0.65 13.81 2.72
C LYS A 16 -0.53 12.91 3.06
N HIS A 17 -0.49 11.65 2.63
CA HIS A 17 -1.54 10.68 2.89
C HIS A 17 -0.93 9.41 3.48
N PRO A 18 -0.62 9.39 4.78
CA PRO A 18 -0.08 8.21 5.45
C PRO A 18 -0.99 7.00 5.28
N MET A 19 -0.39 5.85 5.03
CA MET A 19 -1.10 4.57 4.96
C MET A 19 -0.15 3.44 5.37
N ASP A 20 -0.69 2.43 6.04
CA ASP A 20 0.02 1.20 6.37
C ASP A 20 -0.89 -0.02 6.28
N LEU A 21 -0.30 -1.22 6.17
CA LEU A 21 -1.04 -2.46 5.98
C LEU A 21 -1.95 -2.81 7.18
N GLY A 22 -1.64 -2.31 8.39
CA GLY A 22 -2.51 -2.44 9.56
C GLY A 22 -3.80 -1.64 9.39
N THR A 23 -3.69 -0.38 8.95
CA THR A 23 -4.84 0.45 8.57
C THR A 23 -5.61 -0.15 7.41
N VAL A 24 -4.93 -0.62 6.36
CA VAL A 24 -5.57 -1.28 5.21
C VAL A 24 -6.41 -2.48 5.66
N ARG A 25 -5.84 -3.33 6.52
CA ARG A 25 -6.53 -4.49 7.09
C ARG A 25 -7.77 -4.08 7.88
N SER A 26 -7.65 -3.07 8.74
CA SER A 26 -8.79 -2.58 9.53
C SER A 26 -9.91 -2.05 8.64
N LYS A 27 -9.59 -1.24 7.62
CA LYS A 27 -10.56 -0.73 6.64
C LYS A 27 -11.24 -1.83 5.84
N LEU A 28 -10.51 -2.90 5.53
CA LEU A 28 -11.05 -4.06 4.83
C LEU A 28 -12.07 -4.80 5.71
N ILE A 29 -11.71 -5.07 6.97
CA ILE A 29 -12.58 -5.79 7.92
C ILE A 29 -13.83 -4.98 8.27
N SER A 30 -13.71 -3.66 8.37
CA SER A 30 -14.85 -2.77 8.64
C SER A 30 -15.75 -2.53 7.42
N GLY A 31 -15.41 -3.06 6.24
CA GLY A 31 -16.18 -2.83 5.01
C GLY A 31 -16.09 -1.38 4.50
N SER A 32 -15.03 -0.65 4.86
CA SER A 32 -14.90 0.78 4.51
C SER A 32 -14.52 1.03 3.05
N TYR A 33 -14.15 -0.01 2.30
CA TYR A 33 -13.86 0.12 0.87
C TYR A 33 -15.13 -0.05 0.04
N LYS A 34 -15.41 0.95 -0.80
CA LYS A 34 -16.52 0.92 -1.75
C LYS A 34 -16.40 -0.23 -2.76
N ASP A 35 -15.17 -0.49 -3.22
CA ASP A 35 -14.86 -1.49 -4.21
C ASP A 35 -13.40 -1.98 -4.08
N ILE A 36 -13.05 -2.98 -4.88
CA ILE A 36 -11.72 -3.59 -4.88
C ILE A 36 -10.61 -2.62 -5.32
N ASN A 37 -10.93 -1.61 -6.13
CA ASN A 37 -9.96 -0.62 -6.60
C ASN A 37 -9.59 0.34 -5.47
N ALA A 38 -10.55 0.73 -4.63
CA ALA A 38 -10.29 1.53 -3.43
C ALA A 38 -9.36 0.79 -2.44
N PHE A 39 -9.55 -0.52 -2.26
CA PHE A 39 -8.62 -1.35 -1.49
C PHE A 39 -7.21 -1.37 -2.10
N ALA A 40 -7.11 -1.61 -3.41
CA ALA A 40 -5.83 -1.67 -4.10
C ALA A 40 -5.09 -0.32 -4.08
N ALA A 41 -5.82 0.80 -4.14
CA ALA A 41 -5.25 2.13 -4.04
C ALA A 41 -4.51 2.35 -2.72
N ASP A 42 -5.09 1.95 -1.58
CA ASP A 42 -4.43 2.11 -0.28
C ASP A 42 -3.26 1.15 -0.07
N VAL A 43 -3.31 -0.06 -0.64
CA VAL A 43 -2.16 -0.97 -0.65
C VAL A 43 -0.99 -0.34 -1.43
N ARG A 44 -1.26 0.19 -2.63
CA ARG A 44 -0.25 0.88 -3.45
C ARG A 44 0.30 2.09 -2.72
N LEU A 45 -0.57 2.91 -2.11
CA LEU A 45 -0.18 4.10 -1.36
C LEU A 45 0.76 3.77 -0.20
N THR A 46 0.57 2.62 0.46
CA THR A 46 1.49 2.16 1.52
C THR A 46 2.92 2.01 0.98
N PHE A 47 3.08 1.37 -0.18
CA PHE A 47 4.40 1.16 -0.79
C PHE A 47 4.95 2.43 -1.42
N ASP A 48 4.10 3.25 -2.04
CA ASP A 48 4.49 4.51 -2.67
C ASP A 48 5.00 5.52 -1.63
N ASN A 49 4.35 5.61 -0.47
CA ASN A 49 4.84 6.42 0.64
C ASN A 49 6.20 5.92 1.16
N ALA A 50 6.39 4.61 1.25
CA ALA A 50 7.66 4.03 1.67
C ALA A 50 8.78 4.36 0.67
N MET A 51 8.52 4.27 -0.64
CA MET A 51 9.48 4.62 -1.69
C MET A 51 9.72 6.13 -1.81
N LEU A 52 8.73 6.97 -1.49
CA LEU A 52 8.87 8.42 -1.51
C LEU A 52 9.72 8.92 -0.33
N PHE A 53 9.48 8.38 0.86
CA PHE A 53 10.22 8.78 2.06
C PHE A 53 11.66 8.24 2.07
N ASN A 54 11.87 7.03 1.55
CA ASN A 54 13.17 6.37 1.56
C ASN A 54 13.83 6.48 0.17
N PRO A 55 15.06 6.99 0.04
CA PRO A 55 15.72 7.15 -1.24
C PRO A 55 16.03 5.80 -1.92
N VAL A 56 16.20 5.82 -3.25
CA VAL A 56 16.61 4.65 -4.05
C VAL A 56 17.90 4.06 -3.49
N GLY A 57 17.97 2.72 -3.40
CA GLY A 57 19.10 2.00 -2.79
C GLY A 57 18.98 1.82 -1.28
N HIS A 58 18.07 2.53 -0.59
CA HIS A 58 17.73 2.21 0.79
C HIS A 58 16.94 0.89 0.85
N TRP A 59 17.22 0.04 1.85
CA TRP A 59 16.61 -1.29 1.93
C TRP A 59 15.07 -1.26 2.03
N VAL A 60 14.50 -0.24 2.68
CA VAL A 60 13.03 -0.04 2.74
C VAL A 60 12.46 0.29 1.36
N HIS A 61 13.18 1.10 0.57
CA HIS A 61 12.76 1.46 -0.78
C HIS A 61 12.69 0.21 -1.66
N GLU A 62 13.76 -0.59 -1.66
CA GLU A 62 13.82 -1.81 -2.46
C GLU A 62 12.80 -2.85 -2.01
N MET A 63 12.58 -2.99 -0.70
CA MET A 63 11.53 -3.88 -0.17
C MET A 63 10.14 -3.43 -0.61
N ALA A 64 9.82 -2.14 -0.51
CA ALA A 64 8.53 -1.59 -0.92
C ALA A 64 8.29 -1.79 -2.43
N LYS A 65 9.32 -1.59 -3.26
CA LYS A 65 9.27 -1.86 -4.71
C LYS A 65 8.97 -3.34 -5.02
N ASN A 66 9.63 -4.26 -4.30
CA ASN A 66 9.40 -5.70 -4.46
C ASN A 66 7.98 -6.10 -4.04
N LEU A 67 7.51 -5.61 -2.89
CA LEU A 67 6.16 -5.86 -2.40
C LEU A 67 5.09 -5.29 -3.32
N LYS A 68 5.28 -4.09 -3.87
CA LYS A 68 4.39 -3.51 -4.88
C LYS A 68 4.31 -4.38 -6.12
N SER A 69 5.45 -4.84 -6.64
CA SER A 69 5.49 -5.71 -7.82
C SER A 69 4.82 -7.07 -7.59
N PHE A 70 5.03 -7.64 -6.40
CA PHE A 70 4.34 -8.86 -5.98
C PHE A 70 2.83 -8.64 -5.88
N PHE A 71 2.39 -7.54 -5.28
CA PHE A 71 0.98 -7.18 -5.16
C PHE A 71 0.32 -7.04 -6.54
N GLU A 72 0.91 -6.29 -7.47
CA GLU A 72 0.33 -6.10 -8.81
C GLU A 72 0.16 -7.44 -9.54
N SER A 73 1.16 -8.31 -9.51
CA SER A 73 1.10 -9.62 -10.15
C SER A 73 -0.08 -10.46 -9.62
N ASN A 74 -0.21 -10.56 -8.30
CA ASN A 74 -1.28 -11.32 -7.66
C ASN A 74 -2.66 -10.69 -7.87
N PHE A 75 -2.74 -9.36 -7.85
CA PHE A 75 -3.97 -8.62 -8.03
C PHE A 75 -4.52 -8.79 -9.44
N GLN A 76 -3.67 -8.67 -10.46
CA GLN A 76 -4.05 -8.89 -11.86
C GLN A 76 -4.45 -10.35 -12.11
N GLU A 77 -3.73 -11.32 -11.55
CA GLU A 77 -4.11 -12.74 -11.64
C GLU A 77 -5.51 -12.95 -11.05
N HIS A 78 -5.78 -12.43 -9.85
CA HIS A 78 -7.09 -12.54 -9.21
C HIS A 78 -8.21 -11.95 -10.06
N LEU A 79 -8.03 -10.74 -10.59
CA LEU A 79 -9.02 -10.10 -11.45
C LEU A 79 -9.31 -10.94 -12.71
N SER A 80 -8.28 -11.53 -13.31
CA SER A 80 -8.44 -12.38 -14.49
C SER A 80 -9.22 -13.67 -14.20
N ARG A 81 -9.09 -14.23 -12.99
CA ARG A 81 -9.78 -15.45 -12.55
C ARG A 81 -11.24 -15.17 -12.19
N THR A 82 -11.52 -14.03 -11.58
CA THR A 82 -12.89 -13.63 -11.22
C THR A 82 -13.69 -13.15 -12.43
N GLY A 83 -13.04 -12.50 -13.41
CA GLY A 83 -13.68 -12.09 -14.67
C GLY A 83 -14.11 -13.26 -15.55
N LYS A 84 -13.36 -14.37 -15.56
CA LYS A 84 -13.69 -15.59 -16.32
C LYS A 84 -14.85 -16.41 -15.75
N LYS A 85 -15.26 -16.18 -14.50
CA LYS A 85 -16.38 -16.90 -13.86
C LYS A 85 -17.76 -16.27 -14.12
N GLN A 86 -17.82 -15.14 -14.84
CA GLN A 86 -19.07 -14.45 -15.19
C GLN A 86 -19.36 -14.46 -16.70
N SER A 87 -18.65 -15.25 -17.48
CA SER A 87 -18.87 -15.48 -18.92
C SER A 87 -19.35 -16.89 -19.19
#